data_AF-A0A934B1P1-F1
#
_entry.id   AF-A0A934B1P1-F1
#
_cell.length_a   1.000
_cell.length_b   1.000
_cell.length_c   1.000
_cell.angle_alpha   90.00
_cell.angle_beta   90.00
_cell.angle_gamma   90.00
#
_symmetry.space_group_name_H-M   'P 1'
#
loop_
_entity.id
_entity.type
_entity.pdbx_description
1 polymer ?
#
loop_
_entity_poly.entity_id
_entity_poly.type
_entity_poly.pdbx_seq_one_letter_code
_entity_poly.pdbx_strand_id
1 'polypeptide(L)' 'METLKQEALRVISKLPESANIDDIMYELYVVDKVKKGREAAVRGESIDIEELKREMQSW' A
#
# COMPACT_ATOMS: atom_id res chain seq x y z
N MET A 1 17.15 9.39 4.26
CA MET A 1 15.69 9.30 4.04
C MET A 1 15.48 9.19 2.56
N GLU A 2 14.90 8.09 2.09
CA GLU A 2 14.63 7.93 0.66
C GLU A 2 13.41 8.77 0.27
N THR A 3 13.47 9.42 -0.89
CA THR A 3 12.33 10.17 -1.42
C THR A 3 11.27 9.22 -1.99
N LEU A 4 10.00 9.65 -2.02
CA LEU A 4 8.92 8.89 -2.65
C LEU A 4 9.26 8.49 -4.10
N LYS A 5 9.96 9.38 -4.83
CA LYS A 5 10.40 9.10 -6.21
C LYS A 5 11.41 7.96 -6.28
N GLN A 6 12.40 7.93 -5.39
CA GLN A 6 13.42 6.87 -5.36
C GLN A 6 12.81 5.52 -4.98
N GLU A 7 11.86 5.52 -4.04
CA GLU A 7 11.11 4.33 -3.63
C GLU A 7 10.27 3.79 -4.80
N ALA A 8 9.53 4.66 -5.49
CA ALA A 8 8.76 4.28 -6.68
C ALA A 8 9.65 3.68 -7.79
N LEU A 9 10.81 4.29 -8.06
CA LEU A 9 11.75 3.76 -9.05
C LEU A 9 12.29 2.38 -8.67
N ARG A 10 12.56 2.14 -7.38
CA ARG A 10 13.00 0.82 -6.89
C ARG A 10 11.90 -0.24 -6.99
N VAL A 11 10.66 0.14 -6.75
CA VAL A 11 9.51 -0.77 -6.90
C VAL A 11 9.37 -1.15 -8.38
N ILE A 12 9.36 -0.16 -9.26
CA ILE A 12 9.28 -0.37 -10.71
C ILE A 12 10.45 -1.23 -11.22
N SER A 13 11.67 -1.00 -10.72
CA SER A 13 12.86 -1.75 -11.17
C SER A 13 12.85 -3.24 -10.81
N LYS A 14 11.91 -3.70 -9.98
CA LYS A 14 11.75 -5.12 -9.61
C LYS A 14 10.69 -5.83 -10.45
N LEU A 15 9.90 -5.08 -11.22
CA LEU A 15 8.89 -5.65 -12.09
C LEU A 15 9.55 -6.33 -13.30
N PRO A 16 8.93 -7.39 -13.86
CA PRO A 16 9.41 -7.98 -15.10
C PRO A 16 9.28 -6.99 -16.25
N GLU A 17 10.12 -7.12 -17.27
CA GLU A 17 10.05 -6.30 -18.50
C GLU A 17 8.70 -6.42 -19.24
N SER A 18 7.95 -7.50 -18.98
CA SER A 18 6.60 -7.72 -19.52
C SER A 18 5.50 -6.98 -18.76
N ALA A 19 5.82 -6.29 -17.65
CA ALA A 19 4.85 -5.58 -16.84
C ALA A 19 4.20 -4.44 -17.63
N ASN A 20 2.88 -4.36 -17.54
CA ASN A 20 2.10 -3.29 -18.15
C ASN A 20 1.85 -2.16 -17.13
N ILE A 21 1.11 -1.13 -17.57
CA ILE A 21 0.82 0.04 -16.73
C ILE A 21 -0.01 -0.31 -15.49
N ASP A 22 -0.92 -1.29 -15.60
CA ASP A 22 -1.78 -1.71 -14.50
C ASP A 22 -0.96 -2.45 -13.44
N ASP A 23 0.01 -3.27 -13.84
CA ASP A 23 0.94 -3.94 -12.94
C ASP A 23 1.78 -2.93 -12.15
N ILE A 24 2.30 -1.90 -12.84
CA ILE A 24 3.07 -0.81 -12.23
C ILE A 24 2.22 -0.06 -11.21
N MET A 25 0.99 0.31 -11.60
CA MET A 25 0.07 1.05 -10.73
C MET A 25 -0.34 0.25 -9.51
N TYR A 26 -0.63 -1.04 -9.69
CA TYR A 26 -0.97 -1.96 -8.60
C TYR A 26 0.16 -2.06 -7.58
N GLU A 27 1.39 -2.28 -8.05
CA GLU A 27 2.54 -2.45 -7.17
C GLU A 27 2.82 -1.17 -6.36
N LEU A 28 2.76 -0.01 -7.00
CA LEU A 28 2.91 1.28 -6.32
C LEU A 28 1.79 1.52 -5.28
N TYR A 29 0.55 1.15 -5.61
CA TYR A 29 -0.59 1.27 -4.71
C TYR A 29 -0.42 0.41 -3.46
N VAL A 30 -0.02 -0.86 -3.62
CA VAL A 30 0.19 -1.78 -2.49
C VAL A 30 1.29 -1.26 -1.57
N VAL A 31 2.42 -0.82 -2.13
CA VAL A 31 3.54 -0.27 -1.35
C VAL A 31 3.11 0.96 -0.54
N ASP A 32 2.39 1.91 -1.16
CA ASP A 32 1.85 3.09 -0.47
C ASP A 32 0.89 2.70 0.66
N LYS A 33 -0.03 1.74 0.42
CA LYS A 33 -1.00 1.28 1.42
C LYS A 33 -0.34 0.61 2.62
N VAL A 34 0.66 -0.24 2.38
CA VAL A 34 1.42 -0.90 3.46
C VAL A 34 2.16 0.14 4.30
N LYS A 35 2.80 1.13 3.66
CA LYS A 35 3.53 2.19 4.35
C LYS A 35 2.60 3.03 5.23
N LYS A 36 1.49 3.50 4.67
CA LYS A 36 0.46 4.25 5.41
C LYS A 36 -0.12 3.43 6.56
N GLY A 37 -0.40 2.14 6.34
CA GLY A 37 -0.89 1.24 7.38
C GLY A 37 0.11 1.07 8.52
N ARG A 38 1.40 0.92 8.21
CA ARG A 38 2.47 0.84 9.23
C ARG A 38 2.58 2.13 10.05
N GLU A 39 2.51 3.28 9.39
CA GLU A 39 2.55 4.58 10.07
C GLU A 39 1.32 4.80 10.95
N ALA A 40 0.12 4.45 10.46
CA ALA A 40 -1.13 4.49 11.21
C ALA A 40 -1.05 3.60 12.47
N ALA A 41 -0.55 2.36 12.33
CA ALA A 41 -0.35 1.46 13.46
C ALA A 41 0.61 2.03 14.52
N VAL A 42 1.70 2.68 14.11
CA VAL A 42 2.63 3.36 15.03
C VAL A 42 1.95 4.53 15.75
N ARG A 43 1.03 5.24 15.09
CA ARG A 43 0.23 6.32 15.68
C ARG A 43 -0.96 5.84 16.52
N GLY A 44 -1.23 4.54 16.58
CA GLY A 44 -2.40 3.98 17.25
C GLY A 44 -3.71 4.20 16.47
N GLU A 45 -3.63 4.57 15.19
CA GLU A 45 -4.76 4.72 14.27
C GLU A 45 -5.19 3.33 13.77
N SER A 46 -5.72 2.51 14.67
CA SER A 46 -6.25 1.17 14.39
C SER A 46 -7.73 1.07 14.76
N ILE A 47 -8.46 0.23 14.05
CA ILE A 47 -9.85 -0.12 14.38
C ILE A 47 -9.91 -1.51 15.02
N ASP A 48 -10.95 -1.76 15.80
CA ASP A 48 -11.21 -3.10 16.33
C ASP A 48 -11.66 -4.04 15.20
N ILE A 49 -11.27 -5.32 15.30
CA ILE A 49 -11.55 -6.30 14.26
C ILE A 49 -13.05 -6.60 14.12
N GLU A 50 -13.83 -6.52 15.20
CA GLU A 50 -15.27 -6.74 15.14
C GLU A 50 -15.99 -5.52 14.58
N GLU A 51 -15.46 -4.32 14.78
CA GLU A 51 -15.94 -3.10 14.11
C GLU A 51 -15.72 -3.16 12.60
N LEU A 52 -14.51 -3.52 12.15
CA LEU A 52 -14.21 -3.71 10.74
C LEU A 52 -15.17 -4.71 10.07
N LYS A 53 -15.40 -5.88 10.70
CA LYS A 53 -16.32 -6.89 10.15
C LYS A 53 -17.74 -6.37 9.98
N ARG A 54 -18.22 -5.53 10.90
CA ARG A 54 -19.56 -4.91 10.79
C ARG A 54 -19.61 -3.92 9.63
N GLU A 55 -18.60 -3.09 9.44
CA GLU A 55 -18.53 -2.16 8.30
C GLU A 55 -18.51 -2.90 6.96
N MET A 56 -17.73 -3.97 6.85
CA MET A 56 -17.62 -4.78 5.62
C MET A 56 -18.94 -5.44 5.19
N GLN A 57 -19.88 -5.67 6.11
CA GLN A 57 -21.20 -6.22 5.76
C GLN A 57 -22.12 -5.22 5.05
N SER A 58 -21.79 -3.92 5.13
CA SER A 58 -22.60 -2.84 4.54
C SER A 58 -22.16 -2.43 3.13
N TRP A 59 -21.13 -3.09 2.58
CA TRP A 59 -20.56 -2.85 1.26
C TRP A 59 -21.05 -3.92 0.27
#